data_AF-A0A7V5RNY5-F1
#
_entry.id   AF-A0A7V5RNY5-F1
#
_cell.length_a   1.000
_cell.length_b   1.000
_cell.length_c   1.000
_cell.angle_alpha   90.00
_cell.angle_beta   90.00
_cell.angle_gamma   90.00
#
_symmetry.space_group_name_H-M   'P 1'
#
loop_
_entity.id
_entity.type
_entity.pdbx_description
1 polymer ?
#
loop_
_entity_poly.entity_id
_entity_poly.type
_entity_poly.pdbx_seq_one_letter_code
_entity_poly.pdbx_strand_id
1 'polypeptide(L)'
;MRNRFKHFLFSGLEIGQVNALSRRTRKRSLLIITYHSVLPYSEKFNNFDYRNCVTSENFREQLKFLKKKYNVVTMREAEERLKADKLSGYECVITFDDGFRNNHAHAMPLLVEAGLSAVFYISTAFIGRREMLWTEKVNAILLNADVPSVTIHLGGEQKLPLGNRLERENASVKVRTILKYKPWQVQENVVRELIEESGYEPRMVDADPERYAFMNWDEVREMASAGMEIGSHTHNHYLLNMLSEEESYHELKVSREQIEKELGTPCTLFSYPNGAEGNFLPVHFRQLEELGYSSAVTQIPGVNHPGDNIYALNRTNISARMDMAVFKSYLAGTQKLLTF
;
A
#
# COMPACT_ATOMS: atom_id res chain seq x y z
N MET A 1 7.32 21.97 13.64
CA MET A 1 7.78 23.00 12.67
C MET A 1 7.84 22.50 11.22
N ARG A 2 8.44 21.34 10.93
CA ARG A 2 8.63 20.81 9.55
C ARG A 2 7.34 20.62 8.73
N ASN A 3 6.24 20.18 9.36
CA ASN A 3 4.95 20.00 8.67
C ASN A 3 4.25 21.33 8.33
N ARG A 4 4.33 22.34 9.21
CA ARG A 4 3.76 23.68 8.96
C ARG A 4 4.47 24.41 7.83
N PHE A 5 5.80 24.27 7.75
CA PHE A 5 6.58 24.84 6.65
C PHE A 5 6.26 24.17 5.31
N LYS A 6 6.19 22.83 5.28
CA LYS A 6 5.73 22.09 4.09
C LYS A 6 4.33 22.53 3.66
N HIS A 7 3.38 22.57 4.59
CA HIS A 7 2.02 23.04 4.31
C HIS A 7 2.02 24.44 3.68
N PHE A 8 2.77 25.39 4.23
CA PHE A 8 2.88 26.74 3.67
C PHE A 8 3.43 26.75 2.24
N LEU A 9 4.50 25.99 1.95
CA LEU A 9 5.06 25.87 0.60
C LEU A 9 4.07 25.25 -0.39
N PHE A 10 3.42 24.14 -0.02
CA PHE A 10 2.46 23.46 -0.90
C PHE A 10 1.18 24.29 -1.12
N SER A 11 0.72 25.01 -0.09
CA SER A 11 -0.38 25.97 -0.22
C SER A 11 0.01 27.14 -1.14
N GLY A 12 1.26 27.60 -1.10
CA GLY A 12 1.80 28.58 -2.05
C GLY A 12 1.76 28.10 -3.51
N LEU A 13 2.11 26.84 -3.77
CA LEU A 13 1.99 26.23 -5.10
C LEU A 13 0.54 26.17 -5.60
N GLU A 14 -0.41 25.94 -4.71
CA GLU A 14 -1.84 25.93 -5.06
C GLU A 14 -2.35 27.35 -5.36
N ILE A 15 -2.03 28.32 -4.49
CA ILE A 15 -2.40 29.74 -4.68
C ILE A 15 -1.80 30.29 -5.98
N GLY A 16 -0.55 29.97 -6.27
CA GLY A 16 0.14 30.35 -7.50
C GLY A 16 -0.29 29.56 -8.74
N GLN A 17 -1.29 28.67 -8.64
CA GLN A 17 -1.75 27.79 -9.72
C GLN A 17 -0.68 26.86 -10.33
N VAL A 18 0.48 26.70 -9.68
CA VAL A 18 1.59 25.86 -10.16
C VAL A 18 1.14 24.41 -10.29
N ASN A 19 0.34 23.92 -9.34
CA ASN A 19 -0.27 22.59 -9.43
C ASN A 19 -1.20 22.46 -10.65
N ALA A 20 -1.96 23.50 -10.99
CA ALA A 20 -2.86 23.48 -12.14
C ALA A 20 -2.09 23.50 -13.46
N LEU A 21 -1.01 24.28 -13.55
CA LEU A 21 -0.12 24.33 -14.70
C LEU A 21 0.63 23.00 -14.88
N SER A 22 1.24 22.46 -13.82
CA SER A 22 1.95 21.18 -13.86
C SER A 22 1.02 20.00 -14.19
N ARG A 23 -0.25 20.02 -13.76
CA ARG A 23 -1.20 18.99 -14.20
C ARG A 23 -1.39 18.98 -15.70
N ARG A 24 -1.32 20.12 -16.40
CA ARG A 24 -1.50 20.18 -17.87
C ARG A 24 -0.44 19.37 -18.62
N THR A 25 0.78 19.26 -18.08
CA THR A 25 1.84 18.43 -18.68
C THR A 25 1.59 16.94 -18.51
N ARG A 26 0.66 16.56 -17.63
CA ARG A 26 0.23 15.16 -17.38
C ARG A 26 -1.05 14.78 -18.12
N LYS A 27 -1.51 15.61 -19.06
CA LYS A 27 -2.65 15.24 -19.91
C LYS A 27 -2.26 14.04 -20.80
N ARG A 28 -3.19 13.12 -21.04
CA ARG A 28 -2.97 11.86 -21.78
C ARG A 28 -1.99 10.92 -21.07
N SER A 29 -1.96 10.95 -19.74
CA SER A 29 -1.23 10.00 -18.93
C SER A 29 -2.15 9.37 -17.89
N LEU A 30 -1.82 8.16 -17.46
CA LEU A 30 -2.53 7.42 -16.43
C LEU A 30 -1.85 7.63 -15.08
N LEU A 31 -2.54 8.30 -14.17
CA LEU A 31 -2.15 8.40 -12.77
C LEU A 31 -2.75 7.24 -11.98
N ILE A 32 -1.93 6.42 -11.34
CA ILE A 32 -2.40 5.40 -10.40
C ILE A 32 -2.03 5.85 -8.99
N ILE A 33 -3.00 5.94 -8.08
CA ILE A 33 -2.75 6.29 -6.68
C ILE A 33 -2.93 5.07 -5.78
N THR A 34 -2.14 4.96 -4.72
CA THR A 34 -2.20 3.84 -3.77
C THR A 34 -2.42 4.34 -2.35
N TYR A 35 -3.41 3.73 -1.71
CA TYR A 35 -3.71 3.81 -0.29
C TYR A 35 -3.41 2.45 0.35
N HIS A 36 -3.36 2.41 1.68
CA HIS A 36 -3.23 1.14 2.41
C HIS A 36 -4.41 0.97 3.37
N SER A 37 -4.72 2.01 4.15
CA SER A 37 -5.76 1.97 5.16
C SER A 37 -6.52 3.29 5.24
N VAL A 38 -7.84 3.21 5.43
CA VAL A 38 -8.71 4.36 5.76
C VAL A 38 -9.41 4.07 7.07
N LEU A 39 -9.32 5.01 8.03
CA LEU A 39 -9.90 4.87 9.37
C LEU A 39 -10.59 6.16 9.80
N PRO A 40 -11.56 6.14 10.72
CA PRO A 40 -12.09 7.35 11.35
C PRO A 40 -10.98 8.08 12.10
N TYR A 41 -11.05 9.42 12.17
CA TYR A 41 -10.05 10.16 12.94
C TYR A 41 -10.00 9.69 14.40
N SER A 42 -8.79 9.48 14.91
CA SER A 42 -8.51 9.26 16.32
C SER A 42 -7.22 9.97 16.71
N GLU A 43 -7.02 10.23 18.00
CA GLU A 43 -5.77 10.84 18.49
C GLU A 43 -4.52 10.03 18.12
N LYS A 44 -4.69 8.72 17.87
CA LYS A 44 -3.64 7.80 17.44
C LYS A 44 -3.07 8.10 16.06
N PHE A 45 -3.73 8.89 15.21
CA PHE A 45 -3.20 9.24 13.88
C PHE A 45 -1.86 9.98 13.91
N ASN A 46 -1.52 10.59 15.04
CA ASN A 46 -0.21 11.22 15.25
C ASN A 46 0.89 10.20 15.58
N ASN A 47 0.53 8.96 15.89
CA ASN A 47 1.47 7.91 16.26
C ASN A 47 2.24 7.40 15.02
N PHE A 48 3.48 6.98 15.26
CA PHE A 48 4.43 6.51 14.25
C PHE A 48 3.89 5.38 13.36
N ASP A 49 3.06 4.52 13.91
CA ASP A 49 2.53 3.31 13.32
C ASP A 49 1.33 3.63 12.39
N TYR A 50 0.59 4.70 12.63
CA TYR A 50 -0.52 5.16 11.76
C TYR A 50 -0.08 5.88 10.47
N ARG A 51 1.22 5.95 10.17
CA ARG A 51 1.77 6.78 9.07
C ARG A 51 1.22 6.49 7.67
N ASN A 52 0.71 5.29 7.42
CA ASN A 52 0.12 4.88 6.14
C ASN A 52 -1.43 4.93 6.13
N CYS A 53 -2.06 5.37 7.22
CA CYS A 53 -3.52 5.45 7.34
C CYS A 53 -4.00 6.83 6.92
N VAL A 54 -5.04 6.92 6.09
CA VAL A 54 -5.71 8.19 5.76
C VAL A 54 -6.99 8.28 6.58
N THR A 55 -7.33 9.46 7.10
CA THR A 55 -8.59 9.62 7.83
C THR A 55 -9.76 9.57 6.85
N SER A 56 -10.92 9.10 7.30
CA SER A 56 -12.14 9.04 6.48
C SER A 56 -12.55 10.43 5.96
N GLU A 57 -12.32 11.48 6.74
CA GLU A 57 -12.60 12.87 6.35
C GLU A 57 -11.66 13.33 5.23
N ASN A 58 -10.35 13.08 5.37
CA ASN A 58 -9.38 13.42 4.34
C ASN A 58 -9.63 12.63 3.06
N PHE A 59 -9.92 11.33 3.18
CA PHE A 59 -10.23 10.48 2.04
C PHE A 59 -11.48 11.00 1.30
N ARG A 60 -12.54 11.38 2.01
CA ARG A 60 -13.75 11.99 1.41
C ARG A 60 -13.42 13.26 0.61
N GLU A 61 -12.59 14.15 1.14
CA GLU A 61 -12.16 15.37 0.43
C GLU A 61 -11.26 15.07 -0.78
N GLN A 62 -10.40 14.05 -0.67
CA GLN A 62 -9.59 13.56 -1.78
C GLN A 62 -10.47 13.01 -2.91
N LEU A 63 -11.49 12.20 -2.61
CA LEU A 63 -12.46 11.70 -3.60
C LEU A 63 -13.20 12.84 -4.30
N LYS A 64 -13.69 13.85 -3.56
CA LYS A 64 -14.32 15.04 -4.15
C LYS A 64 -13.40 15.77 -5.12
N PHE A 65 -12.12 15.91 -4.76
CA PHE A 65 -11.13 16.53 -5.65
C PHE A 65 -10.87 15.69 -6.90
N LEU A 66 -10.71 14.37 -6.75
CA LEU A 66 -10.49 13.44 -7.85
C LEU A 66 -11.65 13.51 -8.86
N LYS A 67 -12.92 13.40 -8.40
CA LYS A 67 -14.11 13.54 -9.27
C LYS A 67 -14.13 14.86 -10.04
N LYS A 68 -13.66 15.94 -9.41
CA LYS A 68 -13.69 17.28 -10.01
C LYS A 68 -12.59 17.50 -11.04
N LYS A 69 -11.45 16.80 -10.94
CA LYS A 69 -10.21 17.13 -11.67
C LYS A 69 -9.66 16.00 -12.54
N TYR A 70 -10.06 14.77 -12.30
CA TYR A 70 -9.57 13.57 -12.98
C TYR A 70 -10.74 12.77 -13.53
N ASN A 71 -10.46 12.02 -14.59
CA ASN A 71 -11.34 10.99 -15.11
C ASN A 71 -11.01 9.70 -14.35
N VAL A 72 -11.68 9.50 -13.21
CA VAL A 72 -11.49 8.28 -12.41
C VAL A 72 -12.15 7.11 -13.16
N VAL A 73 -11.36 6.06 -13.43
CA VAL A 73 -11.77 4.88 -14.21
C VAL A 73 -11.37 3.61 -13.48
N THR A 74 -11.97 2.49 -13.87
CA THR A 74 -11.51 1.15 -13.44
C THR A 74 -10.12 0.86 -14.02
N MET A 75 -9.39 -0.07 -13.39
CA MET A 75 -8.10 -0.50 -13.90
C MET A 75 -8.24 -1.20 -15.25
N ARG A 76 -9.28 -2.03 -15.44
CA ARG A 76 -9.57 -2.66 -16.73
C ARG A 76 -9.75 -1.63 -17.86
N GLU A 77 -10.56 -0.59 -17.66
CA GLU A 77 -10.70 0.49 -18.64
C GLU A 77 -9.39 1.25 -18.87
N ALA A 78 -8.60 1.46 -17.82
CA ALA A 78 -7.31 2.13 -17.92
C ALA A 78 -6.32 1.32 -18.78
N GLU A 79 -6.25 0.00 -18.58
CA GLU A 79 -5.42 -0.90 -19.38
C GLU A 79 -5.81 -0.87 -20.87
N GLU A 80 -7.11 -0.96 -21.17
CA GLU A 80 -7.62 -0.91 -22.55
C GLU A 80 -7.20 0.39 -23.24
N ARG A 81 -7.34 1.53 -22.55
CA ARG A 81 -6.96 2.84 -23.08
C ARG A 81 -5.45 2.99 -23.23
N LEU A 82 -4.67 2.43 -22.31
CA LEU A 82 -3.21 2.50 -22.35
C LEU A 82 -2.65 1.63 -23.49
N LYS A 83 -3.18 0.42 -23.67
CA LYS A 83 -2.83 -0.49 -24.78
C LYS A 83 -3.25 0.07 -26.15
N ALA A 84 -4.39 0.75 -26.23
CA ALA A 84 -4.93 1.30 -27.48
C ALA A 84 -4.44 2.72 -27.83
N ASP A 85 -3.56 3.33 -27.02
CA ASP A 85 -3.16 4.75 -27.15
C ASP A 85 -4.38 5.72 -27.21
N LYS A 86 -5.31 5.54 -26.26
CA LYS A 86 -6.58 6.29 -26.16
C LYS A 86 -6.71 7.11 -24.87
N LEU A 87 -5.62 7.37 -24.17
CA LEU A 87 -5.63 8.31 -23.05
C LEU A 87 -5.89 9.72 -23.59
N SER A 88 -6.93 10.39 -23.08
CA SER A 88 -7.46 11.63 -23.66
C SER A 88 -7.56 12.77 -22.66
N GLY A 89 -7.49 12.48 -21.36
CA GLY A 89 -7.68 13.44 -20.29
C GLY A 89 -6.66 13.32 -19.16
N TYR A 90 -7.16 13.34 -17.93
CA TYR A 90 -6.39 13.10 -16.71
C TYR A 90 -6.92 11.83 -16.07
N GLU A 91 -6.60 10.69 -16.69
CA GLU A 91 -7.05 9.39 -16.24
C GLU A 91 -6.46 9.06 -14.87
N CYS A 92 -7.29 8.54 -13.97
CA CYS A 92 -6.87 8.15 -12.63
C CYS A 92 -7.48 6.82 -12.20
N VAL A 93 -6.65 5.95 -11.63
CA VAL A 93 -7.08 4.71 -10.96
C VAL A 93 -6.76 4.81 -9.48
N ILE A 94 -7.72 4.43 -8.64
CA ILE A 94 -7.58 4.37 -7.19
C ILE A 94 -7.25 2.92 -6.82
N THR A 95 -6.19 2.72 -6.03
CA THR A 95 -5.77 1.39 -5.59
C THR A 95 -5.53 1.33 -4.10
N PHE A 96 -5.70 0.14 -3.52
CA PHE A 96 -5.41 -0.19 -2.13
C PHE A 96 -4.59 -1.46 -2.08
N ASP A 97 -3.58 -1.52 -1.20
CA ASP A 97 -2.75 -2.70 -0.98
C ASP A 97 -3.11 -3.43 0.33
N ASP A 98 -2.50 -4.58 0.52
CA ASP A 98 -2.51 -5.48 1.69
C ASP A 98 -3.81 -6.26 1.93
N GLY A 99 -4.97 -5.60 1.90
CA GLY A 99 -6.27 -6.24 2.17
C GLY A 99 -6.80 -6.05 3.59
N PHE A 100 -6.49 -4.90 4.21
CA PHE A 100 -7.01 -4.53 5.52
C PHE A 100 -8.54 -4.36 5.53
N ARG A 101 -9.17 -4.81 6.62
CA ARG A 101 -10.61 -4.75 6.89
C ARG A 101 -11.17 -3.35 6.95
N ASN A 102 -10.38 -2.39 7.42
CA ASN A 102 -10.78 -0.99 7.45
C ASN A 102 -11.03 -0.40 6.06
N ASN A 103 -10.50 -1.00 5.00
CA ASN A 103 -10.84 -0.64 3.63
C ASN A 103 -12.28 -1.02 3.28
N HIS A 104 -12.75 -2.21 3.67
CA HIS A 104 -14.16 -2.59 3.57
C HIS A 104 -15.04 -1.71 4.48
N ALA A 105 -14.65 -1.53 5.74
CA ALA A 105 -15.49 -0.83 6.72
C ALA A 105 -15.61 0.69 6.48
N HIS A 106 -14.58 1.33 5.91
CA HIS A 106 -14.51 2.80 5.81
C HIS A 106 -14.23 3.32 4.40
N ALA A 107 -13.34 2.69 3.62
CA ALA A 107 -13.02 3.18 2.27
C ALA A 107 -14.14 2.87 1.26
N MET A 108 -14.63 1.62 1.24
CA MET A 108 -15.65 1.16 0.29
C MET A 108 -16.95 1.99 0.38
N PRO A 109 -17.55 2.25 1.56
CA PRO A 109 -18.78 3.05 1.63
C PRO A 109 -18.60 4.45 1.06
N LEU A 110 -17.43 5.07 1.25
CA LEU A 110 -17.13 6.40 0.71
C LEU A 110 -16.91 6.38 -0.81
N LEU A 111 -16.32 5.32 -1.36
CA LEU A 111 -16.21 5.10 -2.80
C LEU A 111 -17.59 4.92 -3.45
N VAL A 112 -18.45 4.10 -2.84
CA VAL A 112 -19.84 3.87 -3.28
C VAL A 112 -20.65 5.17 -3.21
N GLU A 113 -20.58 5.91 -2.10
CA GLU A 113 -21.22 7.24 -1.96
C GLU A 113 -20.74 8.21 -3.06
N ALA A 114 -19.45 8.15 -3.41
CA ALA A 114 -18.88 8.96 -4.47
C ALA A 114 -19.20 8.43 -5.88
N GLY A 115 -19.79 7.25 -6.05
CA GLY A 115 -20.00 6.61 -7.35
C GLY A 115 -18.67 6.33 -8.08
N LEU A 116 -17.65 5.91 -7.33
CA LEU A 116 -16.32 5.60 -7.82
C LEU A 116 -15.98 4.13 -7.55
N SER A 117 -15.12 3.56 -8.40
CA SER A 117 -14.51 2.24 -8.20
C SER A 117 -13.03 2.38 -7.80
N ALA A 118 -12.49 1.32 -7.21
CA ALA A 118 -11.08 1.17 -6.88
C ALA A 118 -10.66 -0.30 -6.98
N VAL A 119 -9.36 -0.54 -7.13
CA VAL A 119 -8.77 -1.88 -7.03
C VAL A 119 -8.28 -2.13 -5.61
N PHE A 120 -8.61 -3.28 -5.03
CA PHE A 120 -8.08 -3.77 -3.76
C PHE A 120 -7.20 -4.99 -4.01
N TYR A 121 -5.89 -4.81 -3.88
CA TYR A 121 -4.91 -5.88 -3.97
C TYR A 121 -4.77 -6.57 -2.61
N ILE A 122 -5.04 -7.88 -2.58
CA ILE A 122 -5.09 -8.65 -1.32
C ILE A 122 -4.01 -9.72 -1.23
N SER A 123 -3.41 -9.86 -0.04
CA SER A 123 -2.50 -10.96 0.31
C SER A 123 -3.31 -12.14 0.85
N THR A 124 -3.54 -13.15 0.02
CA THR A 124 -4.57 -14.17 0.29
C THR A 124 -4.32 -15.07 1.49
N ALA A 125 -3.07 -15.20 1.97
CA ALA A 125 -2.76 -15.97 3.18
C ALA A 125 -3.34 -15.34 4.46
N PHE A 126 -3.65 -14.04 4.43
CA PHE A 126 -4.12 -13.28 5.60
C PHE A 126 -5.64 -13.11 5.64
N ILE A 127 -6.32 -13.20 4.49
CA ILE A 127 -7.76 -13.01 4.39
C ILE A 127 -8.51 -14.10 5.17
N GLY A 128 -9.39 -13.68 6.07
CA GLY A 128 -10.16 -14.56 6.97
C GLY A 128 -9.33 -15.14 8.13
N ARG A 129 -8.08 -14.72 8.31
CA ARG A 129 -7.20 -15.20 9.38
C ARG A 129 -6.91 -14.12 10.41
N ARG A 130 -6.47 -14.55 11.59
CA ARG A 130 -6.08 -13.66 12.71
C ARG A 130 -4.56 -13.48 12.74
N GLU A 131 -3.97 -13.27 11.57
CA GLU A 131 -2.53 -13.08 11.39
C GLU A 131 -2.18 -11.61 11.11
N MET A 132 -0.95 -11.24 11.44
CA MET A 132 -0.38 -9.92 11.16
C MET A 132 0.75 -10.05 10.14
N LEU A 133 0.94 -9.03 9.30
CA LEU A 133 2.18 -8.88 8.56
C LEU A 133 3.36 -8.82 9.53
N TRP A 134 4.50 -9.38 9.15
CA TRP A 134 5.71 -9.37 9.99
C TRP A 134 6.10 -7.94 10.40
N THR A 135 5.88 -6.94 9.54
CA THR A 135 6.16 -5.53 9.86
C THR A 135 5.33 -5.04 11.03
N GLU A 136 4.08 -5.49 11.12
CA GLU A 136 3.16 -5.11 12.18
C GLU A 136 3.39 -5.94 13.44
N LYS A 137 3.82 -7.21 13.33
CA LYS A 137 4.33 -7.99 14.48
C LYS A 137 5.51 -7.28 15.14
N VAL A 138 6.51 -6.85 14.35
CA VAL A 138 7.67 -6.09 14.86
C VAL A 138 7.23 -4.77 15.53
N ASN A 139 6.31 -4.01 14.92
CA ASN A 139 5.80 -2.79 15.53
C ASN A 139 5.06 -3.08 16.84
N ALA A 140 4.15 -4.06 16.85
CA ALA A 140 3.35 -4.39 18.01
C ALA A 140 4.23 -4.80 19.20
N ILE A 141 5.25 -5.65 18.97
CA ILE A 141 6.19 -6.06 20.01
C ILE A 141 7.01 -4.86 20.51
N LEU A 142 7.75 -4.18 19.63
CA LEU A 142 8.71 -3.17 20.06
C LEU A 142 8.04 -1.92 20.66
N LEU A 143 6.83 -1.57 20.22
CA LEU A 143 6.12 -0.41 20.73
C LEU A 143 5.38 -0.68 22.05
N ASN A 144 5.02 -1.92 22.37
CA ASN A 144 4.13 -2.24 23.50
C ASN A 144 4.72 -3.18 24.56
N ALA A 145 5.80 -3.92 24.26
CA ALA A 145 6.39 -4.85 25.22
C ALA A 145 6.88 -4.15 26.50
N ASP A 146 6.57 -4.70 27.67
CA ASP A 146 6.94 -4.16 28.98
C ASP A 146 8.31 -4.68 29.45
N VAL A 147 9.34 -4.42 28.62
CA VAL A 147 10.74 -4.76 28.90
C VAL A 147 11.65 -3.57 28.58
N PRO A 148 12.78 -3.39 29.28
CA PRO A 148 13.68 -2.25 29.05
C PRO A 148 14.53 -2.39 27.77
N SER A 149 14.71 -3.61 27.26
CA SER A 149 15.46 -3.90 26.04
C SER A 149 15.15 -5.30 25.53
N VAL A 150 15.44 -5.57 24.25
CA VAL A 150 15.43 -6.91 23.65
C VAL A 150 16.73 -7.16 22.91
N THR A 151 17.15 -8.43 22.79
CA THR A 151 18.34 -8.83 22.02
C THR A 151 17.93 -9.59 20.75
N ILE A 152 18.47 -9.23 19.59
CA ILE A 152 18.21 -9.96 18.34
C ILE A 152 19.50 -10.31 17.61
N HIS A 153 19.47 -11.36 16.80
CA HIS A 153 20.60 -11.79 15.97
C HIS A 153 20.37 -11.43 14.50
N LEU A 154 20.82 -10.23 14.13
CA LEU A 154 20.64 -9.70 12.78
C LEU A 154 21.94 -9.07 12.27
N GLY A 155 22.79 -9.88 11.65
CA GLY A 155 24.15 -9.45 11.28
C GLY A 155 25.07 -9.30 12.50
N GLY A 156 24.83 -10.12 13.54
CA GLY A 156 25.47 -10.05 14.85
C GLY A 156 24.43 -9.84 15.97
N GLU A 157 24.84 -10.04 17.20
CA GLU A 157 24.03 -9.75 18.38
C GLU A 157 23.79 -8.23 18.49
N GLN A 158 22.52 -7.84 18.63
CA GLN A 158 22.12 -6.45 18.79
C GLN A 158 21.17 -6.29 19.97
N LYS A 159 21.59 -5.55 20.98
CA LYS A 159 20.72 -5.11 22.08
C LYS A 159 19.99 -3.81 21.71
N LEU A 160 18.67 -3.83 21.73
CA LEU A 160 17.80 -2.72 21.37
C LEU A 160 17.14 -2.13 22.63
N PRO A 161 17.40 -0.86 22.99
CA PRO A 161 16.76 -0.22 24.14
C PRO A 161 15.29 0.09 23.83
N LEU A 162 14.43 -0.06 24.84
CA LEU A 162 12.98 0.17 24.79
C LEU A 162 12.48 1.02 25.98
N GLY A 163 13.38 1.76 26.65
CA GLY A 163 13.09 2.48 27.88
C GLY A 163 12.16 3.68 27.70
N ASN A 164 12.04 4.22 26.47
CA ASN A 164 11.09 5.29 26.15
C ASN A 164 10.54 5.18 24.72
N ARG A 165 9.54 6.01 24.40
CA ARG A 165 8.85 5.98 23.10
C ARG A 165 9.79 6.20 21.91
N LEU A 166 10.74 7.12 22.01
CA LEU A 166 11.68 7.42 20.92
C LEU A 166 12.61 6.23 20.65
N GLU A 167 13.11 5.58 21.70
CA GLU A 167 13.93 4.37 21.58
C GLU A 167 13.17 3.23 20.90
N ARG A 168 11.91 3.01 21.29
CA ARG A 168 11.03 1.99 20.69
C ARG A 168 10.77 2.23 19.21
N GLU A 169 10.48 3.48 18.83
CA GLU A 169 10.30 3.87 17.43
C GLU A 169 11.59 3.67 16.62
N ASN A 170 12.75 4.06 17.18
CA ASN A 170 14.05 3.85 16.54
C ASN A 170 14.38 2.35 16.38
N ALA A 171 14.11 1.54 17.39
CA ALA A 171 14.28 0.09 17.33
C ALA A 171 13.40 -0.52 16.22
N SER A 172 12.12 -0.15 16.15
CA SER A 172 11.21 -0.58 15.08
C SER A 172 11.70 -0.18 13.70
N VAL A 173 12.13 1.08 13.50
CA VAL A 173 12.67 1.54 12.22
C VAL A 173 13.91 0.74 11.85
N LYS A 174 14.85 0.55 12.78
CA LYS A 174 16.10 -0.16 12.55
C LYS A 174 15.85 -1.60 12.12
N VAL A 175 15.08 -2.36 12.91
CA VAL A 175 14.77 -3.76 12.63
C VAL A 175 14.08 -3.91 11.29
N ARG A 176 13.00 -3.15 11.05
CA ARG A 176 12.25 -3.27 9.78
C ARG A 176 13.06 -2.86 8.56
N THR A 177 13.90 -1.84 8.67
CA THR A 177 14.73 -1.40 7.54
C THR A 177 15.71 -2.49 7.12
N ILE A 178 16.27 -3.23 8.07
CA ILE A 178 17.18 -4.34 7.78
C ILE A 178 16.40 -5.56 7.26
N LEU A 179 15.35 -5.98 7.97
CA LEU A 179 14.58 -7.18 7.64
C LEU A 179 13.87 -7.11 6.28
N LYS A 180 13.50 -5.90 5.84
CA LYS A 180 12.85 -5.65 4.56
C LYS A 180 13.58 -6.29 3.38
N TYR A 181 14.90 -6.44 3.45
CA TYR A 181 15.73 -7.01 2.38
C TYR A 181 16.38 -8.34 2.79
N LYS A 182 15.70 -9.12 3.65
CA LYS A 182 16.11 -10.46 4.07
C LYS A 182 15.07 -11.51 3.66
N PRO A 183 15.48 -12.77 3.41
CA PRO A 183 14.55 -13.87 3.16
C PRO A 183 13.52 -13.99 4.29
N TRP A 184 12.32 -14.49 3.97
CA TRP A 184 11.21 -14.58 4.92
C TRP A 184 11.56 -15.42 6.16
N GLN A 185 12.40 -16.45 6.01
CA GLN A 185 12.88 -17.28 7.13
C GLN A 185 13.67 -16.45 8.16
N VAL A 186 14.46 -15.46 7.69
CA VAL A 186 15.18 -14.54 8.57
C VAL A 186 14.20 -13.59 9.26
N GLN A 187 13.17 -13.12 8.54
CA GLN A 187 12.13 -12.27 9.12
C GLN A 187 11.38 -13.00 10.23
N GLU A 188 10.95 -14.24 9.99
CA GLU A 188 10.27 -15.07 10.98
C GLU A 188 11.15 -15.40 12.18
N ASN A 189 12.42 -15.72 11.95
CA ASN A 189 13.37 -15.99 13.04
C ASN A 189 13.53 -14.77 13.95
N VAL A 190 13.70 -13.56 13.39
CA VAL A 190 13.82 -12.35 14.21
C VAL A 190 12.51 -12.00 14.92
N VAL A 191 11.35 -12.23 14.30
CA VAL A 191 10.05 -12.06 14.99
C VAL A 191 9.95 -13.03 16.17
N ARG A 192 10.39 -14.29 16.01
CA ARG A 192 10.40 -15.27 17.11
C ARG A 192 11.33 -14.84 18.25
N GLU A 193 12.56 -14.39 17.95
CA GLU A 193 13.48 -13.85 18.96
C GLU A 193 12.87 -12.66 19.72
N LEU A 194 12.21 -11.75 18.99
CA LEU A 194 11.52 -10.62 19.61
C LEU A 194 10.42 -11.09 20.58
N ILE A 195 9.65 -12.12 20.23
CA ILE A 195 8.63 -12.70 21.12
C ILE A 195 9.29 -13.33 22.35
N GLU A 196 10.33 -14.13 22.16
CA GLU A 196 11.05 -14.82 23.23
C GLU A 196 11.68 -13.84 24.24
N GLU A 197 12.35 -12.79 23.75
CA GLU A 197 13.03 -11.79 24.58
C GLU A 197 12.09 -10.82 25.27
N SER A 198 10.92 -10.55 24.68
CA SER A 198 9.95 -9.60 25.22
C SER A 198 8.86 -10.24 26.06
N GLY A 199 8.60 -11.54 25.87
CA GLY A 199 7.40 -12.21 26.38
C GLY A 199 6.08 -11.71 25.75
N TYR A 200 6.15 -10.87 24.72
CA TYR A 200 4.98 -10.27 24.07
C TYR A 200 4.59 -11.07 22.83
N GLU A 201 3.43 -11.72 22.87
CA GLU A 201 2.85 -12.41 21.72
C GLU A 201 1.95 -11.44 20.93
N PRO A 202 2.32 -11.02 19.71
CA PRO A 202 1.51 -10.11 18.92
C PRO A 202 0.29 -10.83 18.32
N ARG A 203 -0.79 -10.93 19.10
CA ARG A 203 -2.10 -11.34 18.59
C ARG A 203 -2.89 -10.11 18.15
N MET A 204 -3.67 -10.27 17.08
CA MET A 204 -4.49 -9.21 16.46
C MET A 204 -5.34 -8.37 17.44
N VAL A 205 -5.79 -8.99 18.54
CA VAL A 205 -6.69 -8.36 19.53
C VAL A 205 -5.95 -7.39 20.45
N ASP A 206 -4.66 -7.62 20.67
CA ASP A 206 -3.90 -6.90 21.70
C ASP A 206 -3.19 -5.66 21.12
N ALA A 207 -3.04 -5.58 19.79
CA ALA A 207 -2.30 -4.49 19.14
C ALA A 207 -3.21 -3.31 18.73
N ASP A 208 -4.15 -3.53 17.79
CA ASP A 208 -5.15 -2.54 17.33
C ASP A 208 -6.03 -3.19 16.22
N PRO A 209 -7.16 -3.83 16.56
CA PRO A 209 -7.90 -4.64 15.58
C PRO A 209 -8.51 -3.80 14.45
N GLU A 210 -8.91 -2.55 14.69
CA GLU A 210 -9.41 -1.67 13.62
C GLU A 210 -8.35 -1.40 12.56
N ARG A 211 -7.10 -1.26 12.99
CA ARG A 211 -5.99 -1.00 12.08
C ARG A 211 -5.46 -2.26 11.40
N TYR A 212 -5.31 -3.34 12.15
CA TYR A 212 -4.56 -4.50 11.69
C TYR A 212 -5.40 -5.62 11.09
N ALA A 213 -6.72 -5.66 11.36
CA ALA A 213 -7.60 -6.70 10.81
C ALA A 213 -7.48 -6.78 9.29
N PHE A 214 -7.33 -8.00 8.80
CA PHE A 214 -7.56 -8.32 7.40
C PHE A 214 -9.05 -8.58 7.19
N MET A 215 -9.51 -8.34 5.96
CA MET A 215 -10.86 -8.73 5.56
C MET A 215 -11.04 -10.24 5.70
N ASN A 216 -12.28 -10.70 5.82
CA ASN A 216 -12.66 -12.06 5.48
C ASN A 216 -13.18 -12.16 4.04
N TRP A 217 -13.40 -13.37 3.54
CA TRP A 217 -13.85 -13.56 2.15
C TRP A 217 -15.28 -13.05 1.88
N ASP A 218 -16.16 -13.03 2.88
CA ASP A 218 -17.51 -12.45 2.74
C ASP A 218 -17.41 -10.95 2.49
N GLU A 219 -16.57 -10.24 3.26
CA GLU A 219 -16.27 -8.83 3.07
C GLU A 219 -15.64 -8.57 1.68
N VAL A 220 -14.73 -9.43 1.22
CA VAL A 220 -14.15 -9.31 -0.15
C VAL A 220 -15.24 -9.50 -1.24
N ARG A 221 -16.17 -10.45 -1.07
CA ARG A 221 -17.29 -10.65 -2.01
C ARG A 221 -18.28 -9.49 -2.02
N GLU A 222 -18.53 -8.88 -0.85
CA GLU A 222 -19.32 -7.66 -0.75
C GLU A 222 -18.67 -6.50 -1.52
N MET A 223 -17.35 -6.32 -1.40
CA MET A 223 -16.63 -5.29 -2.16
C MET A 223 -16.74 -5.50 -3.67
N ALA A 224 -16.53 -6.73 -4.13
CA ALA A 224 -16.68 -7.08 -5.54
C ALA A 224 -18.11 -6.78 -6.04
N SER A 225 -19.12 -7.17 -5.25
CA SER A 225 -20.54 -6.93 -5.57
C SER A 225 -20.90 -5.44 -5.57
N ALA A 226 -20.19 -4.62 -4.78
CA ALA A 226 -20.34 -3.17 -4.75
C ALA A 226 -19.61 -2.44 -5.90
N GLY A 227 -19.02 -3.18 -6.84
CA GLY A 227 -18.35 -2.63 -8.02
C GLY A 227 -16.87 -2.29 -7.81
N MET A 228 -16.23 -2.83 -6.77
CA MET A 228 -14.78 -2.74 -6.59
C MET A 228 -14.07 -3.87 -7.34
N GLU A 229 -12.88 -3.61 -7.86
CA GLU A 229 -12.03 -4.63 -8.47
C GLU A 229 -11.14 -5.29 -7.42
N ILE A 230 -10.97 -6.61 -7.48
CA ILE A 230 -10.09 -7.35 -6.57
C ILE A 230 -8.87 -7.87 -7.35
N GLY A 231 -7.68 -7.57 -6.84
CA GLY A 231 -6.40 -7.96 -7.41
C GLY A 231 -5.54 -8.77 -6.44
N SER A 232 -4.48 -9.38 -6.97
CA SER A 232 -3.53 -10.18 -6.19
C SER A 232 -2.38 -9.33 -5.65
N HIS A 233 -1.98 -9.59 -4.41
CA HIS A 233 -0.81 -8.98 -3.76
C HIS A 233 0.17 -10.05 -3.25
N THR A 234 0.37 -11.12 -4.02
CA THR A 234 1.00 -12.41 -3.62
C THR A 234 0.16 -13.17 -2.59
N HIS A 235 0.58 -14.37 -2.20
CA HIS A 235 -0.13 -15.14 -1.19
C HIS A 235 0.31 -14.68 0.21
N ASN A 236 1.61 -14.70 0.47
CA ASN A 236 2.22 -14.45 1.78
C ASN A 236 2.82 -13.05 1.97
N HIS A 237 2.59 -12.11 1.02
CA HIS A 237 3.17 -10.76 1.03
C HIS A 237 4.70 -10.72 0.87
N TYR A 238 5.27 -11.75 0.26
CA TYR A 238 6.72 -11.82 0.05
C TYR A 238 7.19 -10.93 -1.10
N LEU A 239 8.40 -10.37 -0.95
CA LEU A 239 9.06 -9.67 -2.04
C LEU A 239 9.54 -10.70 -3.06
N LEU A 240 9.03 -10.63 -4.29
CA LEU A 240 9.32 -11.64 -5.31
C LEU A 240 10.82 -11.77 -5.60
N ASN A 241 11.59 -10.66 -5.54
CA ASN A 241 13.05 -10.69 -5.76
C ASN A 241 13.84 -11.42 -4.65
N MET A 242 13.19 -11.80 -3.55
CA MET A 242 13.80 -12.55 -2.45
C MET A 242 13.47 -14.04 -2.53
N LEU A 243 12.76 -14.47 -3.56
CA LEU A 243 12.32 -15.84 -3.80
C LEU A 243 13.07 -16.43 -4.99
N SER A 244 13.17 -17.77 -5.02
CA SER A 244 13.49 -18.49 -6.25
C SER A 244 12.42 -18.29 -7.33
N GLU A 245 12.74 -18.68 -8.56
CA GLU A 245 11.78 -18.63 -9.69
C GLU A 245 10.56 -19.53 -9.40
N GLU A 246 10.78 -20.71 -8.82
CA GLU A 246 9.71 -21.64 -8.45
C GLU A 246 8.83 -21.10 -7.32
N GLU A 247 9.44 -20.53 -6.27
CA GLU A 247 8.71 -19.94 -5.14
C GLU A 247 7.89 -18.72 -5.57
N SER A 248 8.47 -17.82 -6.38
CA SER A 248 7.75 -16.64 -6.90
C SER A 248 6.59 -17.03 -7.82
N TYR A 249 6.78 -18.03 -8.70
CA TYR A 249 5.70 -18.56 -9.52
C TYR A 249 4.57 -19.14 -8.66
N HIS A 250 4.91 -19.88 -7.62
CA HIS A 250 3.94 -20.45 -6.69
C HIS A 250 3.14 -19.37 -5.95
N GLU A 251 3.81 -18.34 -5.41
CA GLU A 251 3.16 -17.20 -4.75
C GLU A 251 2.15 -16.49 -5.65
N LEU A 252 2.53 -16.24 -6.91
CA LEU A 252 1.67 -15.60 -7.90
C LEU A 252 0.47 -16.47 -8.26
N LYS A 253 0.69 -17.77 -8.47
CA LYS A 253 -0.33 -18.73 -8.88
C LYS A 253 -1.36 -18.95 -7.77
N VAL A 254 -0.92 -19.29 -6.56
CA VAL A 254 -1.82 -19.61 -5.43
C VAL A 254 -2.70 -18.41 -5.10
N SER A 255 -2.14 -17.20 -5.09
CA SER A 255 -2.93 -16.01 -4.78
C SER A 255 -4.01 -15.76 -5.82
N ARG A 256 -3.68 -15.89 -7.11
CA ARG A 256 -4.65 -15.79 -8.21
C ARG A 256 -5.75 -16.83 -8.08
N GLU A 257 -5.39 -18.11 -8.00
CA GLU A 257 -6.35 -19.22 -7.97
C GLU A 257 -7.29 -19.13 -6.75
N GLN A 258 -6.78 -18.68 -5.60
CA GLN A 258 -7.60 -18.48 -4.41
C GLN A 258 -8.62 -17.34 -4.61
N ILE A 259 -8.23 -16.22 -5.22
CA ILE A 259 -9.18 -15.12 -5.53
C ILE A 259 -10.24 -15.59 -6.53
N GLU A 260 -9.83 -16.28 -7.59
CA GLU A 260 -10.74 -16.79 -8.62
C GLU A 260 -11.74 -17.80 -8.05
N LYS A 261 -11.29 -18.68 -7.16
CA LYS A 261 -12.13 -19.63 -6.45
C LYS A 261 -13.21 -18.94 -5.60
N GLU A 262 -12.85 -17.87 -4.89
CA GLU A 262 -13.74 -17.20 -3.95
C GLU A 262 -14.72 -16.24 -4.63
N LEU A 263 -14.33 -15.66 -5.77
CA LEU A 263 -15.13 -14.67 -6.51
C LEU A 263 -15.82 -15.21 -7.75
N GLY A 264 -15.42 -16.39 -8.25
CA GLY A 264 -15.96 -16.97 -9.49
C GLY A 264 -15.64 -16.15 -10.74
N THR A 265 -14.67 -15.22 -10.67
CA THR A 265 -14.26 -14.37 -11.79
C THR A 265 -12.74 -14.34 -11.92
N PRO A 266 -12.18 -14.13 -13.13
CA PRO A 266 -10.73 -14.07 -13.33
C PRO A 266 -10.06 -12.96 -12.51
N CYS A 267 -8.94 -13.29 -11.86
CA CYS A 267 -8.08 -12.33 -11.19
C CYS A 267 -6.87 -12.03 -12.09
N THR A 268 -6.90 -10.87 -12.76
CA THR A 268 -5.88 -10.49 -13.75
C THR A 268 -5.03 -9.30 -13.30
N LEU A 269 -5.33 -8.69 -12.16
CA LEU A 269 -4.63 -7.50 -11.67
C LEU A 269 -3.63 -7.88 -10.58
N PHE A 270 -2.42 -7.34 -10.63
CA PHE A 270 -1.38 -7.60 -9.64
C PHE A 270 -0.72 -6.34 -9.06
N SER A 271 -0.33 -6.39 -7.80
CA SER A 271 0.49 -5.36 -7.14
C SER A 271 1.68 -6.03 -6.46
N TYR A 272 2.90 -5.51 -6.68
CA TYR A 272 4.09 -6.06 -6.02
C TYR A 272 4.16 -5.63 -4.54
N PRO A 273 4.29 -6.55 -3.56
CA PRO A 273 4.54 -6.20 -2.17
C PRO A 273 5.74 -5.24 -2.05
N ASN A 274 5.51 -4.10 -1.39
CA ASN A 274 6.42 -2.95 -1.29
C ASN A 274 6.87 -2.30 -2.62
N GLY A 275 6.96 -3.03 -3.74
CA GLY A 275 7.00 -2.53 -5.11
C GLY A 275 8.09 -1.51 -5.44
N ALA A 276 9.17 -1.42 -4.67
CA ALA A 276 10.27 -0.52 -4.96
C ALA A 276 11.13 -1.09 -6.11
N GLU A 277 11.98 -0.23 -6.68
CA GLU A 277 12.97 -0.67 -7.66
C GLU A 277 13.82 -1.82 -7.09
N GLY A 278 14.01 -2.86 -7.91
CA GLY A 278 14.70 -4.08 -7.51
C GLY A 278 13.83 -5.10 -6.74
N ASN A 279 12.58 -4.79 -6.37
CA ASN A 279 11.68 -5.79 -5.76
C ASN A 279 10.99 -6.73 -6.75
N PHE A 280 11.15 -6.45 -8.03
CA PHE A 280 10.67 -7.25 -9.12
C PHE A 280 11.73 -7.31 -10.22
N LEU A 281 11.74 -8.40 -10.98
CA LEU A 281 12.76 -8.74 -11.96
C LEU A 281 12.06 -9.16 -13.28
N PRO A 282 12.77 -9.15 -14.42
CA PRO A 282 12.18 -9.55 -15.70
C PRO A 282 11.54 -10.95 -15.71
N VAL A 283 12.03 -11.86 -14.87
CA VAL A 283 11.42 -13.19 -14.70
C VAL A 283 9.98 -13.08 -14.20
N HIS A 284 9.68 -12.18 -13.26
CA HIS A 284 8.32 -12.02 -12.74
C HIS A 284 7.35 -11.49 -13.79
N PHE A 285 7.82 -10.67 -14.75
CA PHE A 285 6.96 -10.22 -15.85
C PHE A 285 6.52 -11.40 -16.73
N ARG A 286 7.43 -12.32 -17.04
CA ARG A 286 7.10 -13.55 -17.77
C ARG A 286 6.12 -14.42 -16.99
N GLN A 287 6.36 -14.62 -15.70
CA GLN A 287 5.46 -15.42 -14.85
C GLN A 287 4.06 -14.80 -14.78
N LEU A 288 3.95 -13.48 -14.65
CA LEU A 288 2.66 -12.78 -14.66
C LEU A 288 1.91 -13.00 -15.98
N GLU A 289 2.61 -12.88 -17.11
CA GLU A 289 2.05 -13.14 -18.44
C GLU A 289 1.60 -14.60 -18.60
N GLU A 290 2.44 -15.57 -18.25
CA GLU A 290 2.16 -17.00 -18.30
C GLU A 290 0.96 -17.39 -17.42
N LEU A 291 0.83 -16.75 -16.26
CA LEU A 291 -0.29 -16.94 -15.34
C LEU A 291 -1.53 -16.12 -15.73
N GLY A 292 -1.53 -15.38 -16.84
CA GLY A 292 -2.71 -14.66 -17.33
C GLY A 292 -3.06 -13.39 -16.57
N TYR A 293 -2.12 -12.78 -15.84
CA TYR A 293 -2.28 -11.42 -15.36
C TYR A 293 -2.26 -10.44 -16.55
N SER A 294 -3.06 -9.38 -16.49
CA SER A 294 -3.23 -8.38 -17.54
C SER A 294 -2.40 -7.11 -17.32
N SER A 295 -2.05 -6.82 -16.06
CA SER A 295 -1.15 -5.74 -15.65
C SER A 295 -0.60 -5.95 -14.24
N ALA A 296 0.45 -5.20 -13.91
CA ALA A 296 0.95 -5.10 -12.55
C ALA A 296 1.41 -3.69 -12.17
N VAL A 297 1.19 -3.31 -10.91
CA VAL A 297 1.53 -2.00 -10.36
C VAL A 297 2.66 -2.07 -9.33
N THR A 298 3.54 -1.07 -9.35
CA THR A 298 4.71 -0.90 -8.47
C THR A 298 4.44 0.18 -7.42
N GLN A 299 5.41 0.48 -6.55
CA GLN A 299 5.38 1.66 -5.67
C GLN A 299 6.34 2.76 -6.17
N ILE A 300 6.78 2.67 -7.44
CA ILE A 300 7.65 3.68 -8.07
C ILE A 300 6.82 4.94 -8.37
N PRO A 301 7.21 6.13 -7.87
CA PRO A 301 6.47 7.38 -8.08
C PRO A 301 6.45 7.85 -9.54
N GLY A 302 5.27 7.89 -10.15
CA GLY A 302 5.14 8.36 -11.53
C GLY A 302 3.71 8.38 -12.08
N VAL A 303 3.62 8.70 -13.36
CA VAL A 303 2.44 8.48 -14.22
C VAL A 303 2.85 7.51 -15.33
N ASN A 304 1.87 6.94 -16.01
CA ASN A 304 2.07 5.91 -17.04
C ASN A 304 1.55 6.39 -18.40
N HIS A 305 2.18 5.91 -19.46
CA HIS A 305 1.92 6.28 -20.85
C HIS A 305 1.76 5.04 -21.72
N PRO A 306 1.12 5.18 -22.91
CA PRO A 306 1.11 4.13 -23.91
C PRO A 306 2.54 3.71 -24.27
N GLY A 307 2.79 2.40 -24.32
CA GLY A 307 4.12 1.81 -24.54
C GLY A 307 4.95 1.56 -23.28
N ASP A 308 4.54 2.07 -22.11
CA ASP A 308 5.15 1.68 -20.84
C ASP A 308 4.91 0.17 -20.57
N ASN A 309 5.81 -0.45 -19.80
CA ASN A 309 5.66 -1.86 -19.42
C ASN A 309 4.42 -2.06 -18.54
N ILE A 310 3.43 -2.77 -19.06
CA ILE A 310 2.14 -3.03 -18.40
C ILE A 310 2.29 -3.81 -17.08
N TYR A 311 3.38 -4.55 -16.91
CA TYR A 311 3.70 -5.30 -15.69
C TYR A 311 4.57 -4.51 -14.71
N ALA A 312 4.79 -3.21 -14.93
CA ALA A 312 5.58 -2.35 -14.06
C ALA A 312 5.03 -0.92 -14.01
N LEU A 313 3.70 -0.77 -13.87
CA LEU A 313 3.06 0.54 -13.84
C LEU A 313 3.38 1.29 -12.54
N ASN A 314 3.74 2.56 -12.68
CA ASN A 314 4.08 3.49 -11.61
C ASN A 314 2.84 3.90 -10.80
N ARG A 315 3.03 4.16 -9.49
CA ARG A 315 1.98 4.64 -8.57
C ARG A 315 2.43 5.81 -7.72
N THR A 316 1.48 6.60 -7.23
CA THR A 316 1.71 7.63 -6.22
C THR A 316 1.13 7.20 -4.88
N ASN A 317 1.98 6.92 -3.89
CA ASN A 317 1.57 6.53 -2.54
C ASN A 317 1.01 7.70 -1.73
N ILE A 318 -0.16 7.51 -1.14
CA ILE A 318 -0.83 8.47 -0.27
C ILE A 318 -0.71 8.02 1.18
N SER A 319 -0.33 8.95 2.06
CA SER A 319 -0.02 8.66 3.48
C SER A 319 -0.75 9.62 4.42
N ALA A 320 -0.78 9.27 5.71
CA ALA A 320 -1.49 10.01 6.76
C ALA A 320 -1.15 11.51 6.84
N ARG A 321 0.07 11.85 6.44
CA ARG A 321 0.64 13.20 6.60
C ARG A 321 0.36 14.11 5.40
N MET A 322 -0.41 13.64 4.41
CA MET A 322 -0.77 14.43 3.24
C MET A 322 -2.10 15.13 3.47
N ASP A 323 -2.04 16.40 3.89
CA ASP A 323 -3.20 17.28 3.75
C ASP A 323 -3.54 17.51 2.27
N MET A 324 -4.65 18.20 2.01
CA MET A 324 -5.10 18.47 0.64
C MET A 324 -4.10 19.26 -0.21
N ALA A 325 -3.28 20.12 0.37
CA ALA A 325 -2.27 20.87 -0.39
C ALA A 325 -1.15 19.93 -0.85
N VAL A 326 -0.62 19.12 0.08
CA VAL A 326 0.39 18.10 -0.22
C VAL A 326 -0.14 17.09 -1.23
N PHE A 327 -1.35 16.58 -1.03
CA PHE A 327 -2.02 15.62 -1.92
C PHE A 327 -2.07 16.15 -3.35
N LYS A 328 -2.61 17.36 -3.55
CA LYS A 328 -2.70 17.98 -4.88
C LYS A 328 -1.34 18.15 -5.55
N SER A 329 -0.30 18.48 -4.78
CA SER A 329 1.05 18.62 -5.31
C SER A 329 1.66 17.29 -5.72
N TYR A 330 1.45 16.22 -4.93
CA TYR A 330 1.89 14.86 -5.29
C TYR A 330 1.27 14.39 -6.61
N LEU A 331 -0.05 14.61 -6.74
CA LEU A 331 -0.82 14.27 -7.94
C LEU A 331 -0.43 15.14 -9.16
N ALA A 332 0.02 16.37 -8.94
CA ALA A 332 0.51 17.27 -9.98
C ALA A 332 1.98 17.05 -10.35
N GLY A 333 2.77 16.37 -9.50
CA GLY A 333 4.21 16.17 -9.68
C GLY A 333 5.09 17.30 -9.16
N THR A 334 4.50 18.33 -8.57
CA THR A 334 5.20 19.55 -8.13
C THR A 334 5.96 19.38 -6.83
N GLN A 335 5.71 18.30 -6.08
CA GLN A 335 6.49 17.94 -4.90
C GLN A 335 7.97 17.74 -5.21
N LYS A 336 8.31 17.32 -6.44
CA LYS A 336 9.69 17.18 -6.90
C LYS A 336 10.44 18.51 -7.02
N LEU A 337 9.71 19.64 -7.08
CA LEU A 337 10.29 20.98 -7.10
C LEU A 337 10.67 21.48 -5.71
N LEU A 338 10.20 20.80 -4.66
CA LEU A 338 10.37 21.20 -3.25
C LEU A 338 11.23 20.21 -2.45
N THR A 339 11.75 19.16 -3.10
CA THR A 339 12.78 18.30 -2.54
C THR A 339 14.13 19.02 -2.63
N PHE A 340 14.45 19.76 -1.57
CA PHE A 340 15.80 20.25 -1.27
C PHE A 340 16.58 19.22 -0.45
#